data_AF-A0A0D2GNS6-F1
#
_entry.id   AF-A0A0D2GNS6-F1
#
_cell.length_a   1.000
_cell.length_b   1.000
_cell.length_c   1.000
_cell.angle_alpha   90.00
_cell.angle_beta   90.00
_cell.angle_gamma   90.00
#
_symmetry.space_group_name_H-M   'P 1'
#
loop_
_entity.id
_entity.type
_entity.pdbx_description
1 polymer ?
#
loop_
_entity_poly.entity_id
_entity_poly.type
_entity_poly.pdbx_seq_one_letter_code
_entity_poly.pdbx_strand_id
1 'polypeptide(L)'
;MEHSKSHKPETDRLAYLLGIPRNMLTMHTVDNLTEFVLHDLCAQQGLNLNKAAYFIESPDFNHFKGVAGFSRPEAFPEQWSIWQHPQEFSRHMKGSEFNSKVRSIVKEGVKRTAQSEVDLTAELAQSLGIVRPRYCSWHTKHDNHAIFLYEANDTDAAIPHEHVSNGVCLLGFCPIF
;
A
#
# COMPACT_ATOMS: atom_id res chain seq x y z
N MET A 1 34.86 11.19 21.34
CA MET A 1 34.47 11.78 20.05
C MET A 1 33.26 11.02 19.56
N GLU A 2 32.09 11.56 19.82
CA GLU A 2 30.80 10.95 19.52
C GLU A 2 30.61 10.84 18.01
N HIS A 3 30.16 9.66 17.57
CA HIS A 3 29.79 9.39 16.20
C HIS A 3 28.54 10.20 15.83
N SER A 4 28.74 11.38 15.25
CA SER A 4 27.67 12.08 14.52
C SER A 4 27.42 11.33 13.20
N LYS A 5 26.65 10.23 13.28
CA LYS A 5 26.10 9.58 12.10
C LYS A 5 24.98 10.46 11.56
N SER A 6 25.07 10.80 10.28
CA SER A 6 24.11 11.62 9.55
C SER A 6 22.69 11.03 9.57
N HIS A 7 21.86 11.41 10.56
CA HIS A 7 20.44 11.04 10.71
C HIS A 7 19.46 11.74 9.76
N LYS A 8 19.97 12.55 8.82
CA LYS A 8 19.15 13.35 7.88
C LYS A 8 18.12 12.53 7.06
N PRO A 9 18.48 11.41 6.40
CA PRO A 9 17.57 10.73 5.47
C PRO A 9 16.40 10.01 6.16
N GLU A 10 16.58 9.54 7.40
CA GLU A 10 15.47 8.96 8.19
C GLU A 10 14.49 10.03 8.67
N THR A 11 15.01 11.19 9.08
CA THR A 11 14.21 12.32 9.56
C THR A 11 13.33 12.87 8.43
N ASP A 12 13.88 13.00 7.22
CA ASP A 12 13.14 13.49 6.05
C ASP A 12 12.02 12.52 5.63
N ARG A 13 12.29 11.20 5.68
CA ARG A 13 11.26 10.17 5.42
C ARG A 13 10.15 10.17 6.47
N LEU A 14 10.49 10.29 7.75
CA LEU A 14 9.49 10.37 8.81
C LEU A 14 8.61 11.61 8.64
N ALA A 15 9.22 12.77 8.35
CA ALA A 15 8.47 13.99 8.06
C ALA A 15 7.53 13.80 6.86
N TYR A 16 7.98 13.10 5.81
CA TYR A 16 7.16 12.76 4.65
C TYR A 16 5.95 11.89 5.02
N LEU A 17 6.17 10.77 5.71
CA LEU A 17 5.11 9.85 6.13
C LEU A 17 4.10 10.52 7.07
N LEU A 18 4.57 11.39 7.97
CA LEU A 18 3.73 12.18 8.87
C LEU A 18 2.91 13.26 8.14
N GLY A 19 3.29 13.62 6.90
CA GLY A 19 2.53 14.53 6.04
C GLY A 19 1.29 13.89 5.41
N ILE A 20 1.28 12.56 5.23
CA ILE A 20 0.20 11.84 4.55
C ILE A 20 -1.16 12.06 5.22
N PRO A 21 -1.33 11.90 6.55
CA PRO A 21 -2.61 12.13 7.20
C PRO A 21 -3.15 13.54 6.98
N ARG A 22 -2.26 14.55 6.97
CA ARG A 22 -2.65 15.94 6.71
C ARG A 22 -3.21 16.11 5.30
N ASN A 23 -2.61 15.45 4.31
CA ASN A 23 -3.10 15.48 2.93
C ASN A 23 -4.42 14.72 2.79
N MET A 24 -4.58 13.58 3.47
CA MET A 24 -5.84 12.81 3.50
C MET A 24 -7.01 13.68 3.98
N LEU A 25 -6.80 14.51 5.00
CA LEU A 25 -7.81 15.43 5.51
C LEU A 25 -8.22 16.51 4.50
N THR A 26 -7.48 16.74 3.42
CA THR A 26 -7.87 17.69 2.36
C THR A 26 -8.69 17.03 1.24
N MET A 27 -8.76 15.70 1.21
CA MET A 27 -9.34 14.91 0.12
C MET A 27 -10.74 14.38 0.47
N HIS A 28 -11.69 15.29 0.73
CA HIS A 28 -13.05 14.90 1.13
C HIS A 28 -13.94 14.37 -0.01
N THR A 29 -13.58 14.65 -1.26
CA THR A 29 -14.45 14.42 -2.43
C THR A 29 -13.92 13.33 -3.36
N VAL A 30 -12.91 12.57 -2.92
CA VAL A 30 -12.17 11.64 -3.78
C VAL A 30 -12.47 10.21 -3.38
N ASP A 31 -13.05 9.44 -4.30
CA ASP A 31 -13.52 8.07 -4.04
C ASP A 31 -12.37 7.06 -3.91
N ASN A 32 -11.19 7.35 -4.44
CA ASN A 32 -10.05 6.44 -4.49
C ASN A 32 -8.91 6.87 -3.53
N LEU A 33 -9.24 7.42 -2.36
CA LEU A 33 -8.26 7.88 -1.37
C LEU A 33 -7.20 6.81 -1.04
N THR A 34 -7.58 5.54 -1.01
CA THR A 34 -6.65 4.42 -0.77
C THR A 34 -5.54 4.35 -1.82
N GLU A 35 -5.83 4.67 -3.09
CA GLU A 35 -4.83 4.71 -4.16
C GLU A 35 -3.82 5.85 -3.93
N PHE A 36 -4.27 7.01 -3.42
CA PHE A 36 -3.39 8.13 -3.08
C PHE A 36 -2.45 7.75 -1.94
N VAL A 37 -3.00 7.25 -0.84
CA VAL A 37 -2.21 6.87 0.34
C VAL A 37 -1.22 5.77 -0.03
N LEU A 38 -1.66 4.76 -0.80
CA LEU A 38 -0.77 3.69 -1.26
C LEU A 38 0.36 4.22 -2.15
N HIS A 39 0.06 5.12 -3.09
CA HIS A 39 1.05 5.70 -3.98
C HIS A 39 2.09 6.52 -3.20
N ASP A 40 1.63 7.37 -2.28
CA ASP A 40 2.50 8.21 -1.45
C ASP A 40 3.36 7.35 -0.50
N LEU A 41 2.77 6.32 0.11
CA LEU A 41 3.52 5.35 0.92
C LEU A 41 4.60 4.65 0.10
N CYS A 42 4.36 4.28 -1.15
CA CYS A 42 5.34 3.55 -1.97
C CYS A 42 6.38 4.46 -2.65
N ALA A 43 6.19 5.78 -2.64
CA ALA A 43 7.08 6.76 -3.24
C ALA A 43 8.52 6.66 -2.70
N GLN A 44 9.48 7.19 -3.44
CA GLN A 44 10.90 7.12 -3.08
C GLN A 44 11.20 7.78 -1.72
N GLN A 45 10.49 8.85 -1.41
CA GLN A 45 10.57 9.59 -0.15
C GLN A 45 9.89 8.84 1.01
N GLY A 46 8.93 7.96 0.71
CA GLY A 46 8.24 7.10 1.65
C GLY A 46 8.96 5.76 1.84
N LEU A 47 8.24 4.67 1.57
CA LEU A 47 8.71 3.30 1.74
C LEU A 47 9.59 2.80 0.58
N ASN A 48 9.68 3.56 -0.51
CA ASN A 48 10.49 3.25 -1.68
C ASN A 48 10.27 1.81 -2.22
N LEU A 49 9.00 1.42 -2.37
CA LEU A 49 8.63 0.08 -2.83
C LEU A 49 8.53 0.05 -4.36
N ASN A 50 8.80 -1.09 -4.97
CA ASN A 50 8.64 -1.25 -6.43
C ASN A 50 7.24 -1.71 -6.80
N LYS A 51 6.69 -2.65 -6.04
CA LYS A 51 5.32 -3.12 -6.18
C LYS A 51 4.69 -3.34 -4.81
N ALA A 52 3.43 -2.98 -4.68
CA ALA A 52 2.65 -3.24 -3.48
C ALA A 52 1.17 -3.39 -3.82
N ALA A 53 0.46 -4.24 -3.08
CA ALA A 53 -0.96 -4.50 -3.24
C ALA A 53 -1.62 -4.53 -1.86
N TYR A 54 -2.75 -3.85 -1.75
CA TYR A 54 -3.54 -3.76 -0.53
C TYR A 54 -4.87 -4.48 -0.71
N PHE A 55 -5.19 -5.34 0.25
CA PHE A 55 -6.38 -6.18 0.25
C PHE A 55 -7.13 -6.04 1.58
N ILE A 56 -8.44 -6.23 1.53
CA ILE A 56 -9.31 -6.34 2.69
C ILE A 56 -10.08 -7.64 2.60
N GLU A 57 -10.09 -8.37 3.71
CA GLU A 57 -11.07 -9.41 4.02
C GLU A 57 -12.15 -8.82 4.91
N SER A 58 -13.42 -8.93 4.50
CA SER A 58 -14.56 -8.59 5.36
C SER A 58 -15.31 -9.84 5.77
N PRO A 59 -15.32 -10.19 7.08
CA PRO A 59 -16.11 -11.31 7.59
C PRO A 59 -17.60 -11.16 7.34
N ASP A 60 -18.14 -9.94 7.44
CA ASP A 60 -19.56 -9.63 7.30
C ASP A 60 -20.10 -9.97 5.90
N PHE A 61 -19.27 -9.73 4.87
CA PHE A 61 -19.61 -10.00 3.47
C PHE A 61 -18.97 -11.27 2.92
N ASN A 62 -18.21 -12.00 3.74
CA ASN A 62 -17.46 -13.19 3.36
C ASN A 62 -16.63 -12.99 2.08
N HIS A 63 -16.01 -11.82 1.92
CA HIS A 63 -15.22 -11.50 0.73
C HIS A 63 -13.77 -11.16 1.08
N PHE A 64 -12.86 -11.51 0.18
CA PHE A 64 -11.50 -11.02 0.13
C PHE A 64 -11.33 -10.23 -1.17
N LYS A 65 -10.96 -8.96 -1.06
CA LYS A 65 -10.99 -8.02 -2.19
C LYS A 65 -9.70 -7.22 -2.27
N GLY A 66 -9.15 -7.09 -3.47
CA GLY A 66 -8.09 -6.13 -3.75
C GLY A 66 -8.63 -4.70 -3.80
N VAL A 67 -8.01 -3.80 -3.06
CA VAL A 67 -8.46 -2.41 -2.90
C VAL A 67 -7.63 -1.45 -3.75
N ALA A 68 -6.30 -1.58 -3.72
CA ALA A 68 -5.40 -0.72 -4.49
C ALA A 68 -4.08 -1.44 -4.77
N GLY A 69 -3.50 -1.16 -5.94
CA GLY A 69 -2.19 -1.65 -6.36
C GLY A 69 -1.27 -0.50 -6.75
N PHE A 70 0.02 -0.66 -6.46
CA PHE A 70 1.10 0.22 -6.87
C PHE A 70 2.17 -0.57 -7.61
N SER A 71 2.65 0.00 -8.72
CA SER A 71 3.76 -0.51 -9.52
C SER A 71 4.59 0.68 -9.98
N ARG A 72 5.89 0.71 -9.65
CA ARG A 72 6.80 1.83 -9.97
C ARG A 72 6.86 2.16 -11.47
N PRO A 73 6.90 1.19 -12.40
CA PRO A 73 6.80 1.47 -13.83
C PRO A 73 5.50 2.17 -14.27
N GLU A 74 4.44 2.07 -13.47
CA GLU A 74 3.12 2.67 -13.73
C GLU A 74 2.83 3.84 -12.77
N ALA A 75 3.83 4.30 -12.01
CA ALA A 75 3.62 5.36 -11.03
C ALA A 75 3.27 6.69 -11.71
N PHE A 76 2.37 7.45 -11.08
CA PHE A 76 2.14 8.84 -11.47
C PHE A 76 3.45 9.65 -11.44
N PRO A 77 3.68 10.58 -12.39
CA PRO A 77 4.97 11.25 -12.51
C PRO A 77 5.39 12.00 -11.24
N GLU A 78 6.61 11.74 -10.76
CA GLU A 78 7.12 12.26 -9.47
C GLU A 78 7.21 13.79 -9.41
N GLN A 79 7.32 14.46 -10.56
CA GLN A 79 7.33 15.92 -10.63
C GLN A 79 5.99 16.56 -10.23
N TRP A 80 4.91 15.78 -10.18
CA TRP A 80 3.57 16.29 -9.88
C TRP A 80 3.10 15.72 -8.54
N SER A 81 2.61 16.60 -7.66
CA SER A 81 2.00 16.15 -6.42
C SER A 81 0.63 15.53 -6.69
N ILE A 82 0.46 14.26 -6.36
CA ILE A 82 -0.83 13.55 -6.47
C ILE A 82 -1.94 14.29 -5.72
N TRP A 83 -1.59 14.93 -4.59
CA TRP A 83 -2.51 15.68 -3.74
C TRP A 83 -2.90 17.05 -4.34
N GLN A 84 -2.10 17.64 -5.23
CA GLN A 84 -2.44 18.89 -5.91
C GLN A 84 -3.19 18.65 -7.23
N HIS A 85 -3.08 17.44 -7.79
CA HIS A 85 -3.68 17.03 -9.05
C HIS A 85 -4.56 15.77 -8.89
N PRO A 86 -5.58 15.80 -8.00
CA PRO A 86 -6.31 14.60 -7.64
C PRO A 86 -7.12 14.01 -8.80
N GLN A 87 -7.61 14.83 -9.73
CA GLN A 87 -8.42 14.36 -10.86
C GLN A 87 -7.55 13.67 -11.92
N GLU A 88 -6.37 14.23 -12.20
CA GLU A 88 -5.37 13.65 -13.09
C GLU A 88 -4.83 12.35 -12.52
N PHE A 89 -4.50 12.33 -11.23
CA PHE A 89 -4.07 11.11 -10.54
C PHE A 89 -5.14 10.02 -10.59
N SER A 90 -6.39 10.36 -10.28
CA SER A 90 -7.50 9.40 -10.32
C SER A 90 -7.75 8.84 -11.72
N ARG A 91 -7.60 9.67 -12.77
CA ARG A 91 -7.67 9.22 -14.16
C ARG A 91 -6.50 8.29 -14.51
N HIS A 92 -5.30 8.63 -14.05
CA HIS A 92 -4.10 7.80 -14.24
C HIS A 92 -4.25 6.42 -13.59
N MET A 93 -4.69 6.37 -12.34
CA MET A 93 -4.87 5.11 -11.62
C MET A 93 -5.96 4.20 -12.21
N LYS A 94 -6.97 4.78 -12.88
CA LYS A 94 -7.94 4.01 -13.69
C LYS A 94 -7.32 3.37 -14.94
N GLY A 95 -6.23 3.93 -15.44
CA GLY A 95 -5.46 3.40 -16.58
C GLY A 95 -4.30 2.49 -16.17
N SER A 96 -3.98 2.36 -14.88
CA SER A 96 -2.91 1.46 -14.40
C SER A 96 -3.35 0.01 -14.50
N GLU A 97 -2.59 -0.78 -15.26
CA GLU A 97 -2.82 -2.20 -15.46
C GLU A 97 -2.65 -2.99 -14.15
N PHE A 98 -1.59 -2.69 -13.40
CA PHE A 98 -1.34 -3.37 -12.12
C PHE A 98 -2.40 -3.04 -11.08
N ASN A 99 -2.79 -1.77 -10.92
CA ASN A 99 -3.87 -1.39 -10.01
C ASN A 99 -5.18 -2.07 -10.40
N SER A 100 -5.53 -2.05 -11.70
CA SER A 100 -6.72 -2.72 -12.23
C SER A 100 -6.70 -4.22 -11.95
N LYS A 101 -5.53 -4.87 -12.12
CA LYS A 101 -5.34 -6.29 -11.81
C LYS A 101 -5.55 -6.59 -10.33
N VAL A 102 -4.97 -5.80 -9.43
CA VAL A 102 -5.19 -5.96 -7.98
C VAL A 102 -6.67 -5.81 -7.65
N ARG A 103 -7.32 -4.74 -8.13
CA ARG A 103 -8.74 -4.45 -7.88
C ARG A 103 -9.71 -5.47 -8.47
N SER A 104 -9.28 -6.23 -9.47
CA SER A 104 -10.08 -7.31 -10.07
C SER A 104 -10.11 -8.58 -9.21
N ILE A 105 -9.21 -8.70 -8.23
CA ILE A 105 -9.15 -9.85 -7.34
C ILE A 105 -10.32 -9.77 -6.36
N VAL A 106 -11.23 -10.73 -6.50
CA VAL A 106 -12.31 -11.00 -5.55
C VAL A 106 -12.34 -12.50 -5.30
N LYS A 107 -12.20 -12.89 -4.03
CA LYS A 107 -12.26 -14.28 -3.56
C LYS A 107 -13.26 -14.38 -2.40
N GLU A 108 -13.69 -15.60 -2.09
CA GLU A 108 -14.38 -15.86 -0.82
C GLU A 108 -13.42 -15.64 0.37
N GLY A 109 -13.98 -15.29 1.53
CA GLY A 109 -13.22 -15.04 2.75
C GLY A 109 -12.29 -16.19 3.14
N VAL A 110 -11.06 -15.85 3.48
CA VAL A 110 -9.95 -16.74 3.85
C VAL A 110 -10.29 -17.52 5.13
N LYS A 111 -11.03 -16.92 6.07
CA LYS A 111 -11.47 -17.61 7.30
C LYS A 111 -12.33 -18.87 7.06
N ARG A 112 -12.89 -19.06 5.85
CA ARG A 112 -13.68 -20.25 5.49
C ARG A 112 -12.95 -21.23 4.59
N THR A 113 -11.87 -20.82 3.94
CA THR A 113 -10.99 -21.73 3.22
C THR A 113 -9.99 -22.30 4.23
N ALA A 114 -9.65 -23.58 4.17
CA ALA A 114 -8.59 -24.14 5.03
C ALA A 114 -7.18 -23.63 4.64
N GLN A 115 -7.11 -22.50 3.92
CA GLN A 115 -5.90 -21.92 3.36
C GLN A 115 -5.23 -21.02 4.39
N SER A 116 -3.94 -21.19 4.59
CA SER A 116 -3.19 -20.28 5.46
C SER A 116 -2.98 -18.92 4.77
N GLU A 117 -2.81 -17.86 5.56
CA GLU A 117 -2.46 -16.53 5.04
C GLU A 117 -1.14 -16.56 4.24
N VAL A 118 -0.20 -17.43 4.62
CA VAL A 118 1.06 -17.66 3.89
C VAL A 118 0.80 -18.23 2.50
N ASP A 119 -0.07 -19.23 2.38
CA ASP A 119 -0.40 -19.83 1.09
C ASP A 119 -1.15 -18.84 0.18
N LEU A 120 -2.08 -18.08 0.77
CA LEU A 120 -2.81 -17.04 0.06
C LEU A 120 -1.86 -15.95 -0.48
N THR A 121 -0.96 -15.44 0.36
CA THR A 121 -0.02 -14.38 -0.03
C THR A 121 0.98 -14.87 -1.08
N ALA A 122 1.41 -16.13 -1.02
CA ALA A 122 2.24 -16.75 -2.05
C ALA A 122 1.50 -16.85 -3.40
N GLU A 123 0.24 -17.30 -3.39
CA GLU A 123 -0.61 -17.37 -4.58
C GLU A 123 -0.85 -15.98 -5.20
N LEU A 124 -1.17 -14.99 -4.35
CA LEU A 124 -1.36 -13.60 -4.78
C LEU A 124 -0.09 -13.03 -5.38
N ALA A 125 1.06 -13.23 -4.74
CA ALA A 125 2.35 -12.77 -5.23
C ALA A 125 2.69 -13.34 -6.61
N GLN A 126 2.49 -14.65 -6.80
CA GLN A 126 2.66 -15.29 -8.09
C GLN A 126 1.72 -14.70 -9.14
N SER A 127 0.44 -14.56 -8.81
CA SER A 127 -0.56 -14.01 -9.74
C SER A 127 -0.27 -12.56 -10.14
N LEU A 128 0.29 -11.76 -9.23
CA LEU A 128 0.61 -10.34 -9.42
C LEU A 128 2.02 -10.11 -9.99
N GLY A 129 2.85 -11.15 -10.09
CA GLY A 129 4.24 -11.03 -10.52
C GLY A 129 5.10 -10.21 -9.55
N ILE A 130 4.95 -10.48 -8.25
CA ILE A 130 5.78 -9.96 -7.16
C ILE A 130 6.86 -11.01 -6.87
N VAL A 131 8.14 -10.69 -7.14
CA VAL A 131 9.21 -11.71 -7.18
C VAL A 131 9.77 -12.03 -5.79
N ARG A 132 9.86 -11.05 -4.91
CA ARG A 132 10.33 -11.21 -3.52
C ARG A 132 9.24 -10.77 -2.55
N PRO A 133 8.15 -11.55 -2.43
CA PRO A 133 7.01 -11.13 -1.65
C PRO A 133 7.34 -11.08 -0.16
N ARG A 134 6.93 -9.98 0.47
CA ARG A 134 6.73 -9.87 1.91
C ARG A 134 5.33 -9.35 2.15
N TYR A 135 4.76 -9.67 3.30
CA TYR A 135 3.45 -9.18 3.65
C TYR A 135 3.35 -8.74 5.10
N CYS A 136 2.46 -7.79 5.34
CA CYS A 136 1.99 -7.38 6.66
C CYS A 136 0.48 -7.62 6.72
N SER A 137 -0.04 -7.98 7.89
CA SER A 137 -1.48 -8.07 8.10
C SER A 137 -1.88 -7.51 9.46
N TRP A 138 -3.09 -6.98 9.53
CA TRP A 138 -3.61 -6.35 10.76
C TRP A 138 -5.14 -6.24 10.73
N HIS A 139 -5.74 -6.16 11.91
CA HIS A 139 -7.16 -5.87 12.07
C HIS A 139 -7.46 -4.39 11.78
N THR A 140 -8.54 -4.14 11.05
CA THR A 140 -9.07 -2.80 10.76
C THR A 140 -10.47 -2.64 11.34
N LYS A 141 -11.10 -1.49 11.12
CA LYS A 141 -12.45 -1.21 11.62
C LYS A 141 -13.44 -2.27 11.11
N HIS A 142 -14.48 -2.54 11.91
CA HIS A 142 -15.54 -3.51 11.58
C HIS A 142 -15.06 -4.96 11.46
N ASP A 143 -14.04 -5.35 12.24
CA ASP A 143 -13.45 -6.71 12.22
C ASP A 143 -12.90 -7.15 10.85
N ASN A 144 -12.72 -6.20 9.93
CA ASN A 144 -12.07 -6.42 8.65
C ASN A 144 -10.59 -6.77 8.88
N HIS A 145 -10.04 -7.67 8.08
CA HIS A 145 -8.63 -8.06 8.13
C HIS A 145 -7.91 -7.52 6.89
N ALA A 146 -6.87 -6.73 7.11
CA ALA A 146 -6.09 -6.12 6.04
C ALA A 146 -4.85 -6.95 5.73
N ILE A 147 -4.53 -7.08 4.43
CA ILE A 147 -3.28 -7.69 3.95
C ILE A 147 -2.59 -6.69 3.02
N PHE A 148 -1.33 -6.41 3.32
CA PHE A 148 -0.45 -5.61 2.47
C PHE A 148 0.69 -6.48 1.97
N LEU A 149 0.69 -6.75 0.66
CA LEU A 149 1.69 -7.57 -0.02
C LEU A 149 2.62 -6.67 -0.83
N TYR A 150 3.93 -6.82 -0.69
CA TYR A 150 4.89 -5.96 -1.37
C TYR A 150 6.16 -6.69 -1.81
N GLU A 151 6.87 -6.10 -2.76
CA GLU A 151 8.16 -6.59 -3.23
C GLU A 151 9.30 -6.02 -2.38
N ALA A 152 10.08 -6.89 -1.73
CA ALA A 152 11.25 -6.51 -0.97
C ALA A 152 12.39 -6.02 -1.89
N ASN A 153 13.09 -4.97 -1.45
CA ASN A 153 14.34 -4.51 -2.05
C ASN A 153 15.53 -5.25 -1.41
N ASP A 154 16.48 -5.72 -2.22
CA ASP A 154 17.70 -6.42 -1.76
C ASP A 154 18.88 -5.46 -1.49
N THR A 155 18.63 -4.16 -1.36
CA THR A 155 19.67 -3.17 -1.13
C THR A 155 19.87 -2.89 0.36
N ASP A 156 21.05 -2.42 0.77
CA ASP A 156 21.31 -1.95 2.14
C ASP A 156 20.38 -0.79 2.57
N ALA A 157 19.67 -0.18 1.62
CA ALA A 157 18.64 0.84 1.85
C ALA A 157 17.23 0.23 2.06
N ALA A 158 17.11 -1.09 2.19
CA ALA A 158 15.85 -1.76 2.45
C ALA A 158 15.26 -1.29 3.79
N ILE A 159 13.97 -0.97 3.76
CA ILE A 159 13.29 -0.50 4.95
C ILE A 159 12.97 -1.70 5.85
N PRO A 160 13.30 -1.62 7.15
CA PRO A 160 12.90 -2.60 8.14
C PRO A 160 11.40 -2.92 8.03
N HIS A 161 11.08 -4.21 8.09
CA HIS A 161 9.70 -4.69 7.95
C HIS A 161 8.75 -4.02 8.95
N GLU A 162 9.21 -3.74 10.17
CA GLU A 162 8.45 -3.02 11.20
C GLU A 162 8.03 -1.60 10.78
N HIS A 163 8.86 -0.87 10.05
CA HIS A 163 8.54 0.48 9.57
C HIS A 163 7.53 0.43 8.43
N VAL A 164 7.60 -0.61 7.57
CA VAL A 164 6.56 -0.88 6.58
C VAL A 164 5.23 -1.11 7.29
N SER A 165 5.18 -2.04 8.25
CA SER A 165 3.98 -2.36 9.03
C SER A 165 3.37 -1.11 9.70
N ASN A 166 4.19 -0.24 10.29
CA ASN A 166 3.69 0.99 10.92
C ASN A 166 3.11 2.00 9.92
N GLY A 167 3.75 2.16 8.76
CA GLY A 167 3.29 3.09 7.73
C GLY A 167 2.00 2.63 7.05
N VAL A 168 1.88 1.35 6.74
CA VAL A 168 0.73 0.81 5.97
C VAL A 168 -0.57 0.83 6.77
N CYS A 169 -0.51 0.92 8.10
CA CYS A 169 -1.69 1.13 8.94
C CYS A 169 -2.49 2.39 8.57
N LEU A 170 -1.88 3.38 7.90
CA LEU A 170 -2.59 4.55 7.37
C LEU A 170 -3.70 4.17 6.39
N LEU A 171 -3.54 3.06 5.65
CA LEU A 171 -4.56 2.54 4.73
C LEU A 171 -5.83 2.10 5.46
N GLY A 172 -5.74 1.75 6.74
CA GLY A 172 -6.89 1.41 7.58
C GLY A 172 -7.79 2.60 7.94
N PHE A 173 -7.34 3.83 7.66
CA PHE A 173 -8.16 5.05 7.80
C PHE A 173 -8.86 5.46 6.50
N CYS A 174 -8.54 4.81 5.38
CA CYS A 174 -9.22 5.05 4.12
C CYS A 174 -10.60 4.37 4.10
N PRO A 175 -11.57 4.93 3.36
CA PRO A 175 -12.84 4.24 3.12
C PRO A 175 -12.63 2.87 2.47
N ILE A 176 -13.40 1.88 2.92
CA ILE A 176 -13.46 0.55 2.32
C ILE A 176 -14.82 0.46 1.62
N PHE A 177 -14.79 0.21 0.31
CA PHE A 177 -15.98 0.07 -0.56
C PHE A 177 -16.05 -1.32 -1.18
#